data_AF-A0A4V0WZA5-F1
#
_entry.id   AF-A0A4V0WZA5-F1
#
_cell.length_a   1.000
_cell.length_b   1.000
_cell.length_c   1.000
_cell.angle_alpha   90.00
_cell.angle_beta   90.00
_cell.angle_gamma   90.00
#
_symmetry.space_group_name_H-M   'P 1'
#
loop_
_entity.id
_entity.type
_entity.pdbx_description
1 polymer ?
#
loop_
_entity_poly.entity_id
_entity_poly.type
_entity_poly.pdbx_seq_one_letter_code
_entity_poly.pdbx_strand_id
1 'polypeptide(L)'
;MNHEHDVRHLSDVDRRKFLQLSGLATGLVFANSILSIEPASALPSAKLPGFTAFAKSVKVFKGEKYYLVESYGIPAHQMMVGIKSWQQQVPTIQNYTGTNAWSIPIKPVIATNPISAKNHFLRGAIAIAVNGVPIFNALNNRGDDALLAGELDDWGGHCGRADDYHYHIAPTHLQTIVGKKVPIAYALDGFPIYGETEVDGKKVTGLDTFNGHFDSKKNYHYHATKSYPYINGGFKGVVTEIDGQVDPQSLTKAFRPAGEPLRGAVITGFERVGDSSFDLKYILNGSDFHVKYTASLKEVSMQFIDSTGSTRTEVYQRK
;
A
#
# COMPACT_ATOMS: atom_id res chain seq x y z
N MET A 1 -35.87 -37.96 32.91
CA MET A 1 -34.53 -38.29 32.39
C MET A 1 -33.66 -37.07 32.64
N ASN A 2 -32.98 -37.05 33.78
CA ASN A 2 -32.07 -35.97 34.17
C ASN A 2 -30.65 -36.41 33.81
N HIS A 3 -29.93 -35.60 33.04
CA HIS A 3 -28.49 -35.72 32.89
C HIS A 3 -27.83 -34.56 33.61
N GLU A 4 -27.19 -34.90 34.73
CA GLU A 4 -26.36 -34.04 35.56
C GLU A 4 -24.94 -34.08 34.96
N HIS A 5 -24.36 -32.92 34.66
CA HIS A 5 -22.95 -32.82 34.26
C HIS A 5 -22.10 -32.49 35.50
N ASP A 6 -21.24 -33.42 35.88
CA ASP A 6 -20.29 -33.30 36.99
C ASP A 6 -19.11 -32.40 36.55
N VAL A 7 -18.99 -31.20 37.13
CA VAL A 7 -17.86 -30.28 36.93
C VAL A 7 -16.85 -30.55 38.04
N ARG A 8 -15.77 -31.27 37.72
CA ARG A 8 -14.65 -31.49 38.65
C ARG A 8 -13.63 -30.37 38.52
N HIS A 9 -13.54 -29.54 39.56
CA HIS A 9 -12.40 -28.64 39.77
C HIS A 9 -11.20 -29.44 40.31
N LEU A 10 -10.08 -29.39 39.59
CA LEU A 10 -8.80 -29.92 40.06
C LEU A 10 -8.24 -28.99 41.16
N SER A 11 -7.80 -29.58 42.27
CA SER A 11 -7.22 -28.86 43.41
C SER A 11 -5.78 -28.43 43.13
N ASP A 12 -5.37 -27.29 43.72
CA ASP A 12 -4.07 -26.62 43.52
C ASP A 12 -2.82 -27.42 43.94
N VAL A 13 -2.97 -28.69 44.32
CA VAL A 13 -1.89 -29.55 44.81
C VAL A 13 -1.15 -30.28 43.67
N ASP A 14 -1.72 -30.36 42.46
CA ASP A 14 -1.12 -31.11 41.33
C ASP A 14 -0.16 -30.29 40.45
N ARG A 15 -0.06 -28.97 40.62
CA ARG A 15 0.85 -28.13 39.80
C ARG A 15 2.32 -28.13 40.24
N ARG A 16 2.64 -28.49 41.49
CA ARG A 16 4.02 -28.44 42.00
C ARG A 16 4.81 -29.74 41.86
N LYS A 17 4.18 -30.88 41.58
CA LYS A 17 4.88 -32.16 41.35
C LYS A 17 5.25 -32.43 39.89
N PHE A 18 4.64 -31.72 38.93
CA PHE A 18 5.00 -31.84 37.51
C PHE A 18 6.25 -31.04 37.12
N LEU A 19 6.66 -30.06 37.95
CA LEU A 19 7.80 -29.18 37.68
C LEU A 19 9.13 -29.62 38.33
N GLN A 20 9.19 -30.80 38.96
CA GLN A 20 10.39 -31.30 39.64
C GLN A 20 10.93 -32.66 39.15
N LEU A 21 10.43 -33.19 38.03
CA LEU A 21 10.86 -34.49 37.49
C LEU A 21 11.43 -34.48 36.06
N SER A 22 11.74 -33.30 35.51
CA SER A 22 12.42 -33.18 34.21
C SER A 22 13.82 -32.55 34.29
N GLY A 23 14.36 -32.37 35.50
CA GLY A 23 15.76 -32.02 35.72
C GLY A 23 16.54 -33.25 36.17
N LEU A 24 17.20 -33.93 35.23
CA LEU A 24 18.34 -34.87 35.38
C LEU A 24 18.27 -36.00 34.33
N ALA A 25 18.59 -35.70 33.06
CA ALA A 25 19.20 -36.66 32.12
C ALA A 25 19.34 -36.04 30.72
N THR A 26 20.36 -35.20 30.50
CA THR A 26 21.19 -35.13 29.27
C THR A 26 22.15 -33.94 29.36
N GLY A 27 23.17 -34.07 30.21
CA GLY A 27 24.40 -33.32 30.04
C GLY A 27 25.28 -34.09 29.06
N LEU A 28 25.21 -33.75 27.77
CA LEU A 28 26.16 -34.08 26.68
C LEU A 28 25.42 -33.87 25.35
N VAL A 29 25.27 -32.61 24.90
CA VAL A 29 25.30 -32.10 23.50
C VAL A 29 25.00 -30.60 23.61
N PHE A 30 25.98 -29.81 24.04
CA PHE A 30 26.05 -28.39 23.68
C PHE A 30 27.27 -28.20 22.80
N ALA A 31 27.20 -28.80 21.61
CA ALA A 31 28.15 -28.57 20.54
C ALA A 31 27.36 -28.02 19.34
N ASN A 32 27.71 -26.78 18.96
CA ASN A 32 27.41 -26.16 17.68
C ASN A 32 25.94 -26.10 17.24
N SER A 33 25.20 -25.18 17.84
CA SER A 33 24.20 -24.42 17.08
C SER A 33 24.30 -22.94 17.44
N ILE A 34 25.50 -22.39 17.20
CA ILE A 34 25.57 -20.99 16.78
C ILE A 34 24.79 -20.98 15.48
N LEU A 35 23.53 -20.55 15.53
CA LEU A 35 22.83 -20.08 14.34
C LEU A 35 23.75 -19.04 13.74
N SER A 36 24.43 -19.41 12.66
CA SER A 36 25.08 -18.49 11.77
C SER A 36 23.98 -17.53 11.32
N ILE A 37 23.91 -16.37 11.97
CA ILE A 37 23.26 -15.21 11.38
C ILE A 37 24.18 -14.88 10.22
N GLU A 38 23.91 -15.49 9.06
CA GLU A 38 24.53 -15.04 7.84
C GLU A 38 24.27 -13.53 7.76
N PRO A 39 25.32 -12.71 7.58
CA PRO A 39 25.08 -11.30 7.31
C PRO A 39 24.18 -11.26 6.07
N ALA A 40 23.01 -10.64 6.21
CA ALA A 40 22.10 -10.38 5.10
C ALA A 40 22.93 -9.73 4.00
N SER A 41 23.30 -10.51 2.99
CA SER A 41 24.11 -10.03 1.89
C SER A 41 23.23 -9.02 1.19
N ALA A 42 23.65 -7.75 1.14
CA ALA A 42 22.93 -6.74 0.39
C ALA A 42 22.86 -7.22 -1.06
N LEU A 43 21.69 -7.73 -1.46
CA LEU A 43 21.46 -8.21 -2.81
C LEU A 43 21.72 -7.04 -3.76
N PRO A 44 22.39 -7.26 -4.90
CA PRO A 44 22.68 -6.18 -5.83
C PRO A 44 21.39 -5.48 -6.21
N SER A 45 21.44 -4.14 -6.31
CA SER A 45 20.30 -3.36 -6.76
C SER A 45 19.78 -3.93 -8.08
N ALA A 46 18.52 -4.31 -8.10
CA ALA A 46 17.90 -4.94 -9.24
C ALA A 46 17.54 -3.87 -10.28
N LYS A 47 17.80 -4.14 -11.56
CA LYS A 47 17.31 -3.30 -12.65
C LYS A 47 15.90 -3.76 -13.05
N LEU A 48 14.90 -3.40 -12.26
CA LEU A 48 13.49 -3.50 -12.66
C LEU A 48 13.10 -2.19 -13.39
N PRO A 49 12.69 -2.23 -14.68
CA PRO A 49 12.46 -1.03 -15.48
C PRO A 49 11.52 -0.01 -14.82
N GLY A 50 11.87 1.28 -14.92
CA GLY A 50 11.10 2.42 -14.39
C GLY A 50 11.61 2.95 -13.06
N PHE A 51 11.99 2.06 -12.13
CA PHE A 51 12.40 2.46 -10.78
C PHE A 51 13.68 3.29 -10.71
N THR A 52 14.61 3.12 -11.66
CA THR A 52 15.87 3.90 -11.68
C THR A 52 15.62 5.41 -11.81
N ALA A 53 14.52 5.83 -12.45
CA ALA A 53 14.17 7.25 -12.54
C ALA A 53 13.82 7.86 -11.17
N PHE A 54 13.51 7.03 -10.17
CA PHE A 54 13.13 7.41 -8.81
C PHE A 54 14.13 6.93 -7.76
N ALA A 55 15.39 6.67 -8.13
CA ALA A 55 16.42 6.12 -7.23
C ALA A 55 16.73 6.96 -5.98
N LYS A 56 16.27 8.23 -5.93
CA LYS A 56 16.38 9.09 -4.73
C LYS A 56 15.37 8.72 -3.64
N SER A 57 14.22 8.15 -4.00
CA SER A 57 13.12 7.84 -3.08
C SER A 57 12.71 6.37 -3.09
N VAL A 58 13.21 5.59 -4.06
CA VAL A 58 12.88 4.17 -4.23
C VAL A 58 14.15 3.34 -4.37
N LYS A 59 14.20 2.21 -3.66
CA LYS A 59 15.25 1.20 -3.83
C LYS A 59 14.61 -0.11 -4.25
N VAL A 60 15.29 -0.85 -5.12
CA VAL A 60 14.84 -2.17 -5.56
C VAL A 60 15.94 -3.19 -5.34
N PHE A 61 15.58 -4.25 -4.63
CA PHE A 61 16.41 -5.43 -4.41
C PHE A 61 15.82 -6.63 -5.11
N LYS A 62 16.64 -7.61 -5.48
CA LYS A 62 16.18 -8.86 -6.07
C LYS A 62 16.47 -10.00 -5.12
N GLY A 63 15.41 -10.54 -4.52
CA GLY A 63 15.43 -11.80 -3.78
C GLY A 63 15.42 -13.03 -4.70
N GLU A 64 15.18 -14.20 -4.10
CA GLU A 64 15.01 -15.43 -4.86
C GLU A 64 13.67 -15.49 -5.61
N LYS A 65 12.59 -15.07 -4.93
CA LYS A 65 11.21 -15.14 -5.43
C LYS A 65 10.64 -13.78 -5.87
N TYR A 66 11.04 -12.71 -5.18
CA TYR A 66 10.46 -11.38 -5.33
C TYR A 66 11.52 -10.33 -5.63
N TYR A 67 11.16 -9.34 -6.46
CA TYR A 67 11.72 -8.01 -6.32
C TYR A 67 11.12 -7.36 -5.07
N LEU A 68 11.97 -6.73 -4.26
CA LEU A 68 11.58 -6.00 -3.06
C LEU A 68 11.76 -4.51 -3.34
N VAL A 69 10.65 -3.77 -3.33
CA VAL A 69 10.62 -2.33 -3.58
C VAL A 69 10.47 -1.59 -2.26
N GLU A 70 11.50 -0.83 -1.90
CA GLU A 70 11.50 0.03 -0.73
C GLU A 70 11.13 1.47 -1.07
N SER A 71 10.27 2.10 -0.28
CA SER A 71 9.91 3.52 -0.41
C SER A 71 9.33 4.09 0.89
N TYR A 72 9.04 5.39 0.89
CA TYR A 72 8.32 6.05 1.99
C TYR A 72 6.86 6.42 1.66
N GLY A 73 6.38 6.01 0.49
CA GLY A 73 4.98 6.23 0.06
C GLY A 73 4.60 7.68 -0.24
N ILE A 74 5.55 8.63 -0.26
CA ILE A 74 5.26 10.03 -0.58
C ILE A 74 5.83 10.41 -1.95
N PRO A 75 4.99 10.77 -2.94
CA PRO A 75 5.43 11.18 -4.26
C PRO A 75 5.96 12.62 -4.29
N ALA A 76 6.66 12.95 -5.38
CA ALA A 76 7.13 14.29 -5.70
C ALA A 76 6.17 15.06 -6.64
N HIS A 77 4.87 15.00 -6.35
CA HIS A 77 3.83 15.82 -6.97
C HIS A 77 2.87 16.35 -5.89
N GLN A 78 1.96 17.23 -6.25
CA GLN A 78 0.93 17.73 -5.32
C GLN A 78 -0.02 16.58 -4.93
N MET A 79 -0.49 16.55 -3.69
CA MET A 79 -1.43 15.54 -3.21
C MET A 79 -2.71 16.22 -2.71
N MET A 80 -3.78 15.46 -2.49
CA MET A 80 -4.99 15.83 -1.76
C MET A 80 -5.90 16.88 -2.40
N VAL A 81 -5.38 17.80 -3.21
CA VAL A 81 -6.17 18.85 -3.88
C VAL A 81 -7.20 18.21 -4.83
N GLY A 82 -8.44 18.68 -4.75
CA GLY A 82 -9.56 18.17 -5.56
C GLY A 82 -10.47 17.18 -4.83
N ILE A 83 -10.03 16.62 -3.69
CA ILE A 83 -10.86 15.70 -2.88
C ILE A 83 -12.08 16.43 -2.32
N LYS A 84 -13.26 15.83 -2.50
CA LYS A 84 -14.57 16.33 -2.03
C LYS A 84 -15.26 15.38 -1.04
N SER A 85 -14.84 14.12 -1.00
CA SER A 85 -15.24 13.13 0.00
C SER A 85 -14.02 12.76 0.83
N TRP A 86 -13.75 13.56 1.87
CA TRP A 86 -12.53 13.44 2.65
C TRP A 86 -12.78 12.80 4.02
N GLN A 87 -12.12 11.68 4.31
CA GLN A 87 -12.15 10.98 5.61
C GLN A 87 -11.17 11.55 6.65
N GLN A 88 -10.77 12.81 6.48
CA GLN A 88 -9.90 13.53 7.42
C GLN A 88 -8.51 12.91 7.61
N GLN A 89 -8.03 12.10 6.65
CA GLN A 89 -6.68 11.52 6.62
C GLN A 89 -5.73 12.43 5.84
N VAL A 90 -4.45 12.45 6.20
CA VAL A 90 -3.43 13.28 5.56
C VAL A 90 -2.22 12.44 5.14
N PRO A 91 -1.45 12.85 4.12
CA PRO A 91 -0.28 12.08 3.70
C PRO A 91 0.77 12.01 4.80
N THR A 92 1.15 10.80 5.23
CA THR A 92 2.25 10.58 6.16
C THR A 92 3.25 9.59 5.59
N ILE A 93 4.52 9.72 5.99
CA ILE A 93 5.55 8.79 5.56
C ILE A 93 5.32 7.39 6.14
N GLN A 94 5.48 6.38 5.29
CA GLN A 94 5.27 4.96 5.62
C GLN A 94 6.60 4.22 5.57
N ASN A 95 6.82 3.22 6.43
CA ASN A 95 8.08 2.48 6.44
C ASN A 95 8.00 1.21 5.57
N TYR A 96 7.96 1.37 4.25
CA TYR A 96 7.97 0.24 3.31
C TYR A 96 9.40 -0.22 3.05
N THR A 97 10.12 -0.68 4.07
CA THR A 97 11.54 -1.05 3.98
C THR A 97 11.82 -2.40 4.64
N GLY A 98 12.95 -3.02 4.29
CA GLY A 98 13.40 -4.30 4.83
C GLY A 98 12.35 -5.39 4.64
N THR A 99 11.93 -6.03 5.74
CA THR A 99 10.91 -7.08 5.74
C THR A 99 9.50 -6.58 5.40
N ASN A 100 9.29 -5.25 5.38
CA ASN A 100 8.03 -4.61 5.00
C ASN A 100 8.09 -3.98 3.60
N ALA A 101 9.08 -4.32 2.77
CA ALA A 101 9.14 -3.85 1.38
C ALA A 101 8.00 -4.46 0.53
N TRP A 102 7.61 -3.77 -0.54
CA TRP A 102 6.63 -4.31 -1.49
C TRP A 102 7.23 -5.49 -2.26
N SER A 103 6.47 -6.57 -2.39
CA SER A 103 6.92 -7.80 -3.04
C SER A 103 6.30 -7.93 -4.43
N ILE A 104 7.13 -8.06 -5.46
CA ILE A 104 6.70 -8.28 -6.85
C ILE A 104 7.30 -9.60 -7.33
N PRO A 105 6.51 -10.61 -7.74
CA PRO A 105 7.05 -11.86 -8.26
C PRO A 105 8.05 -11.65 -9.40
N ILE A 106 9.23 -12.28 -9.32
CA ILE A 106 10.26 -12.17 -10.38
C ILE A 106 9.83 -12.90 -11.66
N LYS A 107 9.05 -13.98 -11.49
CA LYS A 107 8.53 -14.81 -12.57
C LYS A 107 7.02 -14.93 -12.41
N PRO A 108 6.23 -13.96 -12.92
CA PRO A 108 4.78 -14.05 -12.86
C PRO A 108 4.28 -15.29 -13.60
N VAL A 109 3.27 -15.95 -13.05
CA VAL A 109 2.65 -17.16 -13.61
C VAL A 109 1.20 -16.85 -13.93
N ILE A 110 0.75 -17.13 -15.15
CA ILE A 110 -0.66 -16.96 -15.52
C ILE A 110 -1.53 -17.90 -14.68
N ALA A 111 -2.54 -17.35 -14.01
CA ALA A 111 -3.47 -18.14 -13.22
C ALA A 111 -4.41 -18.95 -14.11
N THR A 112 -4.69 -20.19 -13.72
CA THR A 112 -5.77 -20.99 -14.33
C THR A 112 -7.13 -20.34 -14.13
N ASN A 113 -7.34 -19.75 -12.94
CA ASN A 113 -8.54 -19.00 -12.59
C ASN A 113 -8.13 -17.58 -12.13
N PRO A 114 -7.99 -16.63 -13.06
CA PRO A 114 -7.72 -15.24 -12.73
C PRO A 114 -8.78 -14.63 -11.80
N ILE A 115 -8.38 -13.73 -10.92
CA ILE A 115 -9.27 -13.14 -9.89
C ILE A 115 -9.58 -11.68 -10.25
N SER A 116 -10.86 -11.32 -10.29
CA SER A 116 -11.29 -9.93 -10.53
C SER A 116 -11.25 -9.11 -9.25
N ALA A 117 -10.77 -7.87 -9.35
CA ALA A 117 -10.80 -6.90 -8.26
C ALA A 117 -12.21 -6.32 -8.01
N LYS A 118 -13.23 -6.67 -8.81
CA LYS A 118 -14.59 -6.13 -8.60
C LYS A 118 -15.19 -6.51 -7.24
N ASN A 119 -14.88 -7.71 -6.75
CA ASN A 119 -15.37 -8.24 -5.48
C ASN A 119 -14.24 -8.76 -4.56
N HIS A 120 -12.99 -8.52 -4.94
CA HIS A 120 -11.79 -9.00 -4.24
C HIS A 120 -10.80 -7.85 -4.11
N PHE A 121 -9.81 -7.99 -3.22
CA PHE A 121 -8.75 -6.98 -3.05
C PHE A 121 -9.30 -5.58 -2.74
N LEU A 122 -10.38 -5.50 -1.94
CA LEU A 122 -10.96 -4.23 -1.46
C LEU A 122 -10.17 -3.63 -0.30
N ARG A 123 -9.07 -4.29 0.10
CA ARG A 123 -8.08 -3.84 1.09
C ARG A 123 -6.68 -4.02 0.51
N GLY A 124 -5.79 -3.12 0.89
CA GLY A 124 -4.39 -3.16 0.45
C GLY A 124 -4.20 -2.81 -1.02
N ALA A 125 -2.94 -2.88 -1.46
CA ALA A 125 -2.55 -2.56 -2.81
C ALA A 125 -2.81 -3.72 -3.76
N ILE A 126 -3.01 -3.39 -5.03
CA ILE A 126 -3.01 -4.32 -6.16
C ILE A 126 -1.80 -4.14 -7.09
N ALA A 127 -1.10 -3.01 -6.96
CA ALA A 127 0.10 -2.70 -7.71
C ALA A 127 0.99 -1.71 -6.94
N ILE A 128 2.22 -1.52 -7.41
CA ILE A 128 3.16 -0.52 -6.91
C ILE A 128 3.66 0.33 -8.09
N ALA A 129 3.49 1.65 -8.00
CA ALA A 129 3.97 2.57 -9.01
C ALA A 129 5.50 2.70 -8.95
N VAL A 130 6.12 3.05 -10.08
CA VAL A 130 7.60 3.15 -10.16
C VAL A 130 8.18 4.30 -9.33
N ASN A 131 7.36 5.25 -8.89
CA ASN A 131 7.72 6.28 -7.91
C ASN A 131 7.60 5.81 -6.44
N GLY A 132 7.23 4.55 -6.21
CA GLY A 132 7.15 3.92 -4.90
C GLY A 132 5.83 4.15 -4.16
N VAL A 133 4.81 4.71 -4.81
CA VAL A 133 3.46 4.87 -4.23
C VAL A 133 2.61 3.64 -4.57
N PRO A 134 1.98 2.99 -3.58
CA PRO A 134 1.10 1.86 -3.86
C PRO A 134 -0.14 2.28 -4.64
N ILE A 135 -0.68 1.36 -5.42
CA ILE A 135 -1.92 1.52 -6.17
C ILE A 135 -2.92 0.51 -5.65
N PHE A 136 -4.04 1.02 -5.17
CA PHE A 136 -5.15 0.26 -4.62
C PHE A 136 -6.19 0.03 -5.73
N ASN A 137 -7.15 -0.83 -5.42
CA ASN A 137 -8.28 -1.14 -6.29
C ASN A 137 -9.04 0.14 -6.65
N ALA A 138 -9.50 0.30 -7.89
CA ALA A 138 -10.34 1.44 -8.28
C ALA A 138 -11.61 1.60 -7.40
N LEU A 139 -12.06 0.51 -6.78
CA LEU A 139 -13.11 0.51 -5.78
C LEU A 139 -12.55 0.72 -4.37
N ASN A 140 -13.25 1.51 -3.56
CA ASN A 140 -12.96 1.61 -2.13
C ASN A 140 -13.46 0.37 -1.36
N ASN A 141 -13.27 0.36 -0.04
CA ASN A 141 -13.63 -0.77 0.82
C ASN A 141 -15.13 -1.08 0.91
N ARG A 142 -16.00 -0.23 0.36
CA ARG A 142 -17.45 -0.44 0.24
C ARG A 142 -17.86 -1.00 -1.13
N GLY A 143 -16.92 -1.04 -2.08
CA GLY A 143 -17.18 -1.40 -3.48
C GLY A 143 -17.60 -0.23 -4.36
N ASP A 144 -17.54 1.01 -3.88
CA ASP A 144 -17.83 2.20 -4.68
C ASP A 144 -16.60 2.62 -5.50
N ASP A 145 -16.80 3.12 -6.72
CA ASP A 145 -15.74 3.73 -7.52
C ASP A 145 -15.21 5.01 -6.82
N ALA A 146 -13.95 4.98 -6.38
CA ALA A 146 -13.37 6.05 -5.57
C ALA A 146 -13.28 7.40 -6.32
N LEU A 147 -13.06 7.35 -7.64
CA LEU A 147 -13.06 8.55 -8.48
C LEU A 147 -14.45 9.18 -8.50
N LEU A 148 -15.47 8.37 -8.79
CA LEU A 148 -16.86 8.85 -8.87
C LEU A 148 -17.41 9.26 -7.50
N ALA A 149 -16.92 8.66 -6.42
CA ALA A 149 -17.22 9.05 -5.05
C ALA A 149 -16.57 10.39 -4.64
N GLY A 150 -15.70 10.97 -5.48
CA GLY A 150 -14.99 12.22 -5.19
C GLY A 150 -13.94 12.10 -4.08
N GLU A 151 -13.42 10.88 -3.86
CA GLU A 151 -12.43 10.59 -2.83
C GLU A 151 -10.99 10.90 -3.28
N LEU A 152 -10.77 11.06 -4.59
CA LEU A 152 -9.44 11.19 -5.19
C LEU A 152 -9.04 12.65 -5.43
N ASP A 153 -7.74 12.90 -5.31
CA ASP A 153 -7.09 14.14 -5.74
C ASP A 153 -6.89 14.20 -7.25
N ASP A 154 -6.39 15.33 -7.73
CA ASP A 154 -6.14 15.59 -9.16
C ASP A 154 -5.11 14.62 -9.79
N TRP A 155 -4.40 13.84 -8.98
CA TRP A 155 -3.41 12.84 -9.40
C TRP A 155 -3.95 11.41 -9.31
N GLY A 156 -5.22 11.25 -8.92
CA GLY A 156 -5.91 9.96 -8.86
C GLY A 156 -5.60 9.17 -7.58
N GLY A 157 -5.16 9.82 -6.51
CA GLY A 157 -4.88 9.19 -5.22
C GLY A 157 -5.52 9.87 -4.02
N HIS A 158 -5.43 9.23 -2.87
CA HIS A 158 -5.86 9.80 -1.59
C HIS A 158 -5.15 9.11 -0.42
N CYS A 159 -5.48 9.51 0.81
CA CYS A 159 -4.97 8.86 2.01
C CYS A 159 -5.95 7.83 2.58
N GLY A 160 -5.45 6.63 2.82
CA GLY A 160 -6.12 5.55 3.53
C GLY A 160 -6.25 5.79 5.03
N ARG A 161 -6.88 4.83 5.72
CA ARG A 161 -7.12 4.88 7.18
C ARG A 161 -5.85 4.89 8.04
N ALA A 162 -4.69 4.60 7.46
CA ALA A 162 -3.40 4.66 8.13
C ALA A 162 -2.58 5.90 7.74
N ASP A 163 -3.27 6.95 7.25
CA ASP A 163 -2.67 8.17 6.72
C ASP A 163 -1.64 7.86 5.59
N ASP A 164 -1.84 6.75 4.85
CA ASP A 164 -1.00 6.30 3.75
C ASP A 164 -1.54 6.82 2.41
N TYR A 165 -0.72 7.55 1.66
CA TYR A 165 -1.11 8.01 0.34
C TYR A 165 -0.98 6.87 -0.69
N HIS A 166 -2.02 6.68 -1.49
CA HIS A 166 -2.04 5.67 -2.56
C HIS A 166 -2.92 6.11 -3.73
N TYR A 167 -2.64 5.58 -4.92
CA TYR A 167 -3.47 5.82 -6.10
C TYR A 167 -4.63 4.82 -6.19
N HIS A 168 -5.74 5.24 -6.80
CA HIS A 168 -6.82 4.37 -7.29
C HIS A 168 -6.90 4.37 -8.82
N ILE A 169 -6.24 5.34 -9.47
CA ILE A 169 -6.13 5.47 -10.92
C ILE A 169 -4.66 5.28 -11.32
N ALA A 170 -4.43 4.75 -12.51
CA ALA A 170 -3.09 4.63 -13.04
C ALA A 170 -2.37 5.99 -13.08
N PRO A 171 -1.17 6.14 -12.48
CA PRO A 171 -0.43 7.40 -12.47
C PRO A 171 0.28 7.64 -13.82
N THR A 172 -0.50 7.87 -14.88
CA THR A 172 0.01 8.01 -16.26
C THR A 172 0.95 9.19 -16.44
N HIS A 173 0.87 10.20 -15.57
CA HIS A 173 1.82 11.31 -15.51
C HIS A 173 3.29 10.85 -15.38
N LEU A 174 3.54 9.68 -14.77
CA LEU A 174 4.88 9.11 -14.66
C LEU A 174 5.51 8.79 -16.03
N GLN A 175 4.71 8.62 -17.09
CA GLN A 175 5.23 8.43 -18.45
C GLN A 175 6.05 9.63 -18.95
N THR A 176 5.83 10.82 -18.41
CA THR A 176 6.67 12.00 -18.73
C THR A 176 8.09 11.89 -18.19
N ILE A 177 8.30 11.05 -17.17
CA ILE A 177 9.57 10.83 -16.49
C ILE A 177 10.25 9.56 -17.04
N VAL A 178 9.52 8.44 -17.10
CA VAL A 178 10.10 7.14 -17.49
C VAL A 178 10.02 6.85 -18.99
N GLY A 179 9.19 7.59 -19.72
CA GLY A 179 8.93 7.37 -21.14
C GLY A 179 7.89 6.27 -21.41
N LYS A 180 7.26 6.32 -22.59
CA LYS A 180 6.14 5.42 -22.94
C LYS A 180 6.49 3.93 -23.02
N LYS A 181 7.77 3.62 -23.28
CA LYS A 181 8.28 2.25 -23.43
C LYS A 181 8.59 1.56 -22.10
N VAL A 182 8.44 2.28 -20.99
CA VAL A 182 8.80 1.81 -19.66
C VAL A 182 7.51 1.70 -18.83
N PRO A 183 7.33 0.64 -18.03
CA PRO A 183 6.19 0.52 -17.13
C PRO A 183 6.10 1.71 -16.16
N ILE A 184 4.87 2.12 -15.86
CA ILE A 184 4.58 3.12 -14.82
C ILE A 184 4.32 2.46 -13.45
N ALA A 185 4.03 1.16 -13.44
CA ALA A 185 3.81 0.37 -12.25
C ALA A 185 4.00 -1.12 -12.53
N TYR A 186 3.95 -1.93 -11.48
CA TYR A 186 3.88 -3.38 -11.56
C TYR A 186 2.75 -3.88 -10.67
N ALA A 187 1.90 -4.75 -11.21
CA ALA A 187 0.89 -5.45 -10.42
C ALA A 187 1.56 -6.42 -9.46
N LEU A 188 0.91 -6.70 -8.33
CA LEU A 188 1.46 -7.61 -7.32
C LEU A 188 1.48 -9.09 -7.76
N ASP A 189 0.87 -9.41 -8.91
CA ASP A 189 1.07 -10.71 -9.59
C ASP A 189 2.37 -10.78 -10.41
N GLY A 190 3.10 -9.67 -10.55
CA GLY A 190 4.40 -9.56 -11.19
C GLY A 190 4.38 -8.98 -12.61
N PHE A 191 3.21 -8.76 -13.22
CA PHE A 191 3.14 -8.21 -14.58
C PHE A 191 3.28 -6.67 -14.60
N PRO A 192 3.98 -6.11 -15.61
CA PRO A 192 4.13 -4.67 -15.74
C PRO A 192 2.81 -3.99 -16.14
N ILE A 193 2.67 -2.74 -15.73
CA ILE A 193 1.55 -1.87 -16.10
C ILE A 193 2.09 -0.67 -16.87
N TYR A 194 1.60 -0.47 -18.09
CA TYR A 194 1.94 0.66 -18.96
C TYR A 194 0.84 1.72 -18.94
N GLY A 195 1.10 2.88 -19.56
CA GLY A 195 0.09 3.90 -19.76
C GLY A 195 -0.94 3.53 -20.84
N GLU A 196 -1.59 4.54 -21.41
CA GLU A 196 -2.74 4.35 -22.33
C GLU A 196 -2.37 3.90 -23.76
N THR A 197 -1.08 3.70 -24.03
CA THR A 197 -0.57 3.34 -25.36
C THR A 197 0.33 2.13 -25.30
N GLU A 198 0.41 1.42 -26.43
CA GLU A 198 1.45 0.46 -26.73
C GLU A 198 2.85 1.07 -26.61
N VAL A 199 3.86 0.21 -26.51
CA VAL A 199 5.28 0.64 -26.48
C VAL A 199 5.73 1.36 -27.77
N ASP A 200 5.04 1.15 -28.90
CA ASP A 200 5.27 1.86 -30.15
C ASP A 200 4.48 3.19 -30.25
N GLY A 201 3.70 3.52 -29.21
CA GLY A 201 2.90 4.73 -29.11
C GLY A 201 1.51 4.64 -29.71
N LYS A 202 1.13 3.51 -30.32
CA LYS A 202 -0.24 3.30 -30.82
C LYS A 202 -1.22 3.16 -29.66
N LYS A 203 -2.50 3.44 -29.95
CA LYS A 203 -3.59 3.20 -29.01
C LYS A 203 -3.66 1.70 -28.71
N VAL A 204 -3.75 1.36 -27.41
CA VAL A 204 -3.95 -0.03 -26.98
C VAL A 204 -5.32 -0.55 -27.45
N THR A 205 -5.37 -1.80 -27.88
CA THR A 205 -6.61 -2.48 -28.30
C THR A 205 -6.62 -3.92 -27.85
N GLY A 206 -7.82 -4.53 -27.77
CA GLY A 206 -7.96 -5.95 -27.40
C GLY A 206 -7.59 -6.24 -25.95
N LEU A 207 -7.79 -5.28 -25.04
CA LEU A 207 -7.66 -5.50 -23.61
C LEU A 207 -8.69 -6.53 -23.14
N ASP A 208 -8.26 -7.42 -22.26
CA ASP A 208 -9.12 -8.32 -21.52
C ASP A 208 -9.87 -7.59 -20.39
N THR A 209 -10.64 -8.36 -19.62
CA THR A 209 -11.46 -7.84 -18.53
C THR A 209 -10.67 -7.20 -17.37
N PHE A 210 -9.34 -7.36 -17.33
CA PHE A 210 -8.48 -6.76 -16.32
C PHE A 210 -7.61 -5.62 -16.86
N ASN A 211 -7.96 -5.08 -18.03
CA ASN A 211 -7.16 -4.07 -18.74
C ASN A 211 -5.76 -4.57 -19.14
N GLY A 212 -5.58 -5.87 -19.39
CA GLY A 212 -4.32 -6.39 -19.91
C GLY A 212 -4.47 -7.17 -21.20
N HIS A 213 -3.36 -7.47 -21.85
CA HIS A 213 -3.34 -8.30 -23.05
C HIS A 213 -1.97 -8.95 -23.24
N PHE A 214 -1.87 -9.85 -24.22
CA PHE A 214 -0.60 -10.44 -24.64
C PHE A 214 -0.04 -9.69 -25.85
N ASP A 215 1.25 -9.36 -25.81
CA ASP A 215 1.96 -8.88 -27.00
C ASP A 215 2.17 -10.01 -28.04
N SER A 216 2.75 -9.65 -29.19
CA SER A 216 3.11 -10.60 -30.25
C SER A 216 4.10 -11.69 -29.81
N LYS A 217 4.85 -11.46 -28.73
CA LYS A 217 5.81 -12.39 -28.13
C LYS A 217 5.21 -13.19 -26.96
N LYS A 218 3.89 -13.09 -26.73
CA LYS A 218 3.15 -13.76 -25.65
C LYS A 218 3.56 -13.30 -24.26
N ASN A 219 4.06 -12.07 -24.11
CA ASN A 219 4.21 -11.43 -22.81
C ASN A 219 2.92 -10.72 -22.42
N TYR A 220 2.37 -11.07 -21.26
CA TYR A 220 1.21 -10.39 -20.71
C TYR A 220 1.61 -9.09 -19.99
N HIS A 221 0.80 -8.06 -20.12
CA HIS A 221 0.96 -6.79 -19.42
C HIS A 221 -0.37 -6.04 -19.34
N TYR A 222 -0.48 -5.13 -18.37
CA TYR A 222 -1.65 -4.27 -18.18
C TYR A 222 -1.44 -2.88 -18.77
N HIS A 223 -2.54 -2.17 -18.98
CA HIS A 223 -2.57 -0.78 -19.42
C HIS A 223 -3.48 0.07 -18.55
N ALA A 224 -3.08 1.32 -18.37
CA ALA A 224 -3.97 2.37 -17.92
C ALA A 224 -5.11 2.60 -18.91
N THR A 225 -6.29 2.92 -18.41
CA THR A 225 -7.45 3.29 -19.23
C THR A 225 -8.16 4.50 -18.63
N LYS A 226 -8.95 5.21 -19.46
CA LYS A 226 -9.72 6.39 -19.01
C LYS A 226 -11.07 6.04 -18.39
N SER A 227 -11.51 4.80 -18.54
CA SER A 227 -12.76 4.27 -17.99
C SER A 227 -12.45 3.21 -16.95
N TYR A 228 -13.39 2.93 -16.05
CA TYR A 228 -13.27 1.81 -15.12
C TYR A 228 -12.79 0.54 -15.86
N PRO A 229 -11.79 -0.19 -15.33
CA PRO A 229 -11.19 -0.03 -13.99
C PRO A 229 -10.01 0.95 -13.87
N TYR A 230 -9.71 1.77 -14.89
CA TYR A 230 -8.63 2.77 -14.95
C TYR A 230 -7.17 2.25 -14.85
N ILE A 231 -6.99 1.14 -14.14
CA ILE A 231 -5.75 0.38 -13.91
C ILE A 231 -6.07 -1.13 -14.09
N ASN A 232 -5.26 -2.06 -13.57
CA ASN A 232 -5.54 -3.48 -13.64
C ASN A 232 -6.82 -3.85 -12.84
N GLY A 233 -7.83 -4.37 -13.53
CA GLY A 233 -9.14 -4.72 -12.95
C GLY A 233 -9.19 -6.01 -12.14
N GLY A 234 -8.02 -6.55 -11.77
CA GLY A 234 -7.83 -7.89 -11.22
C GLY A 234 -6.41 -8.38 -11.49
N PHE A 235 -6.22 -9.68 -11.31
CA PHE A 235 -4.96 -10.37 -11.55
C PHE A 235 -5.15 -11.50 -12.56
N LYS A 236 -4.44 -11.36 -13.68
CA LYS A 236 -4.19 -12.43 -14.64
C LYS A 236 -3.21 -13.45 -14.09
N GLY A 237 -2.25 -13.01 -13.27
CA GLY A 237 -1.29 -13.88 -12.63
C GLY A 237 -1.79 -14.50 -11.34
N VAL A 238 -1.03 -15.48 -10.84
CA VAL A 238 -1.28 -16.12 -9.54
C VAL A 238 -0.97 -15.13 -8.42
N VAL A 239 -1.96 -14.94 -7.54
CA VAL A 239 -1.84 -14.22 -6.27
C VAL A 239 -2.53 -15.04 -5.18
N THR A 240 -2.13 -14.80 -3.94
CA THR A 240 -2.86 -15.26 -2.76
C THR A 240 -3.66 -14.08 -2.20
N GLU A 241 -4.94 -14.29 -1.90
CA GLU A 241 -5.75 -13.32 -1.16
C GLU A 241 -5.90 -13.79 0.29
N ILE A 242 -5.56 -12.92 1.25
CA ILE A 242 -5.79 -13.12 2.69
C ILE A 242 -6.51 -11.87 3.19
N ASP A 243 -7.62 -12.04 3.91
CA ASP A 243 -8.40 -10.94 4.50
C ASP A 243 -8.78 -9.79 3.54
N GLY A 244 -8.95 -10.11 2.25
CA GLY A 244 -9.35 -9.15 1.22
C GLY A 244 -8.18 -8.35 0.62
N GLN A 245 -6.94 -8.82 0.77
CA GLN A 245 -5.73 -8.17 0.25
C GLN A 245 -4.73 -9.22 -0.30
N VAL A 246 -3.85 -8.80 -1.21
CA VAL A 246 -2.79 -9.66 -1.77
C VAL A 246 -1.77 -10.06 -0.69
N ASP A 247 -1.28 -11.30 -0.70
CA ASP A 247 -0.19 -11.77 0.16
C ASP A 247 0.97 -12.38 -0.68
N PRO A 248 2.24 -12.08 -0.35
CA PRO A 248 2.69 -11.08 0.61
C PRO A 248 2.59 -9.65 0.04
N GLN A 249 2.35 -8.67 0.91
CA GLN A 249 2.49 -7.25 0.57
C GLN A 249 2.94 -6.44 1.79
N SER A 250 3.30 -5.18 1.55
CA SER A 250 3.65 -4.25 2.62
C SER A 250 2.43 -3.88 3.47
N LEU A 251 2.64 -3.61 4.76
CA LEU A 251 1.60 -3.19 5.69
C LEU A 251 1.90 -1.82 6.28
N THR A 252 0.84 -1.04 6.49
CA THR A 252 0.89 0.23 7.21
C THR A 252 0.26 0.10 8.58
N LYS A 253 0.76 0.89 9.53
CA LYS A 253 0.16 1.06 10.84
C LYS A 253 -0.27 2.50 11.02
N ALA A 254 -1.54 2.68 11.37
CA ALA A 254 -2.12 3.98 11.61
C ALA A 254 -1.50 4.65 12.84
N PHE A 255 -1.31 5.97 12.77
CA PHE A 255 -0.94 6.79 13.93
C PHE A 255 -2.14 7.03 14.86
N ARG A 256 -3.34 7.05 14.28
CA ARG A 256 -4.58 7.47 14.93
C ARG A 256 -5.77 6.69 14.36
N PRO A 257 -6.93 6.67 15.05
CA PRO A 257 -8.16 6.15 14.46
C PRO A 257 -8.51 6.87 13.15
N ALA A 258 -9.16 6.15 12.23
CA ALA A 258 -9.68 6.76 11.03
C ALA A 258 -10.72 7.83 11.38
N GLY A 259 -10.66 8.97 10.68
CA GLY A 259 -11.66 10.01 10.80
C GLY A 259 -12.95 9.65 10.05
N GLU A 260 -14.04 10.31 10.43
CA GLU A 260 -15.30 10.22 9.70
C GLU A 260 -15.27 11.13 8.46
N PRO A 261 -16.02 10.80 7.39
CA PRO A 261 -16.17 11.69 6.23
C PRO A 261 -16.64 13.09 6.63
N LEU A 262 -15.83 14.11 6.31
CA LEU A 262 -16.15 15.50 6.58
C LEU A 262 -17.03 16.06 5.45
N ARG A 263 -18.35 15.89 5.60
CA ARG A 263 -19.33 16.31 4.59
C ARG A 263 -19.24 17.82 4.32
N GLY A 264 -19.20 18.18 3.04
CA GLY A 264 -19.11 19.58 2.60
C GLY A 264 -17.69 20.14 2.57
N ALA A 265 -16.68 19.36 2.94
CA ALA A 265 -15.28 19.75 2.77
C ALA A 265 -14.81 19.59 1.33
N VAL A 266 -14.03 20.56 0.85
CA VAL A 266 -13.28 20.47 -0.39
C VAL A 266 -11.84 20.85 -0.12
N ILE A 267 -10.89 19.96 -0.42
CA ILE A 267 -9.47 20.27 -0.27
C ILE A 267 -9.04 21.16 -1.44
N THR A 268 -8.58 22.36 -1.09
CA THR A 268 -8.22 23.42 -2.06
C THR A 268 -6.71 23.63 -2.15
N GLY A 269 -5.94 23.15 -1.18
CA GLY A 269 -4.49 23.30 -1.17
C GLY A 269 -3.79 22.21 -0.37
N PHE A 270 -2.60 21.85 -0.84
CA PHE A 270 -1.68 21.00 -0.11
C PHE A 270 -0.26 21.39 -0.47
N GLU A 271 0.51 21.82 0.52
CA GLU A 271 1.86 22.32 0.36
C GLU A 271 2.81 21.55 1.28
N ARG A 272 3.92 21.07 0.72
CA ARG A 272 5.04 20.55 1.49
C ARG A 272 5.95 21.73 1.85
N VAL A 273 5.87 22.20 3.09
CA VAL A 273 6.58 23.39 3.60
C VAL A 273 7.94 23.06 4.23
N GLY A 274 8.26 21.76 4.36
CA GLY A 274 9.57 21.25 4.78
C GLY A 274 9.73 19.77 4.43
N ASP A 275 10.83 19.15 4.86
CA ASP A 275 11.12 17.74 4.55
C ASP A 275 10.07 16.75 5.09
N SER A 276 9.45 17.11 6.21
CA SER A 276 8.40 16.33 6.88
C SER A 276 7.21 17.19 7.29
N SER A 277 7.13 18.43 6.82
CA SER A 277 6.15 19.43 7.23
C SER A 277 5.22 19.79 6.08
N PHE A 278 3.93 19.87 6.38
CA PHE A 278 2.87 20.05 5.39
C PHE A 278 1.80 21.03 5.88
N ASP A 279 1.14 21.69 4.94
CA ASP A 279 -0.04 22.54 5.14
C ASP A 279 -1.14 22.11 4.17
N LEU A 280 -2.20 21.51 4.71
CA LEU A 280 -3.42 21.17 3.96
C LEU A 280 -4.46 22.25 4.19
N LYS A 281 -5.02 22.78 3.11
CA LYS A 281 -6.06 23.82 3.10
C LYS A 281 -7.36 23.23 2.56
N TYR A 282 -8.46 23.51 3.24
CA TYR A 282 -9.77 23.06 2.80
C TYR A 282 -10.85 24.09 3.10
N ILE A 283 -11.88 24.12 2.27
CA ILE A 283 -13.10 24.88 2.52
C ILE A 283 -14.12 23.93 3.15
N LEU A 284 -14.77 24.36 4.23
CA LEU A 284 -15.92 23.68 4.80
C LEU A 284 -17.05 24.69 4.98
N ASN A 285 -18.19 24.43 4.32
CA ASN A 285 -19.38 25.30 4.36
C ASN A 285 -19.10 26.77 4.00
N GLY A 286 -18.15 27.01 3.09
CA GLY A 286 -17.80 28.35 2.60
C GLY A 286 -16.70 29.07 3.41
N SER A 287 -16.20 28.46 4.47
CA SER A 287 -15.12 29.02 5.29
C SER A 287 -13.81 28.24 5.11
N ASP A 288 -12.67 28.94 5.22
CA ASP A 288 -11.33 28.36 5.08
C ASP A 288 -10.84 27.72 6.39
N PHE A 289 -10.15 26.59 6.27
CA PHE A 289 -9.54 25.84 7.36
C PHE A 289 -8.18 25.28 6.92
N HIS A 290 -7.32 25.03 7.91
CA HIS A 290 -6.02 24.42 7.68
C HIS A 290 -5.74 23.24 8.60
N VAL A 291 -4.93 22.31 8.12
CA VAL A 291 -4.22 21.31 8.91
C VAL A 291 -2.73 21.43 8.61
N LYS A 292 -2.00 22.07 9.52
CA LYS A 292 -0.54 22.13 9.47
C LYS A 292 0.02 20.98 10.28
N TYR A 293 0.95 20.22 9.75
CA TYR A 293 1.47 19.08 10.48
C TYR A 293 2.91 18.72 10.13
N THR A 294 3.57 18.02 11.05
CA THR A 294 4.84 17.36 10.81
C THR A 294 4.70 15.87 11.00
N ALA A 295 5.18 15.06 10.05
CA ALA A 295 5.07 13.61 10.07
C ALA A 295 6.44 12.94 9.97
N SER A 296 6.82 12.22 11.03
CA SER A 296 7.97 11.32 11.04
C SER A 296 7.51 9.86 10.98
N LEU A 297 8.44 8.91 10.97
CA LEU A 297 8.08 7.49 11.01
C LEU A 297 7.44 7.07 12.34
N LYS A 298 7.66 7.85 13.40
CA LYS A 298 7.27 7.53 14.78
C LYS A 298 6.09 8.37 15.27
N GLU A 299 6.03 9.62 14.84
CA GLU A 299 5.09 10.60 15.35
C GLU A 299 4.51 11.47 14.23
N VAL A 300 3.24 11.83 14.35
CA VAL A 300 2.64 12.95 13.63
C VAL A 300 2.10 13.99 14.62
N SER A 301 2.48 15.25 14.44
CA SER A 301 2.04 16.39 15.23
C SER A 301 1.24 17.32 14.33
N MET A 302 -0.01 17.56 14.67
CA MET A 302 -1.00 18.26 13.85
C MET A 302 -1.53 19.49 14.58
N GLN A 303 -1.55 20.62 13.89
CA GLN A 303 -2.23 21.84 14.27
C GLN A 303 -3.38 22.09 13.29
N PHE A 304 -4.60 22.07 13.82
CA PHE A 304 -5.78 22.41 13.05
C PHE A 304 -6.18 23.84 13.34
N ILE A 305 -6.45 24.60 12.28
CA ILE A 305 -6.73 26.03 12.34
C ILE A 305 -8.11 26.24 11.72
N ASP A 306 -9.03 26.84 12.47
CA ASP A 306 -10.36 27.17 11.98
C ASP A 306 -10.43 28.53 11.28
N SER A 307 -11.60 28.84 10.72
CA SER A 307 -11.85 30.09 9.99
C SER A 307 -11.68 31.37 10.81
N THR A 308 -11.64 31.29 12.14
CA THR A 308 -11.38 32.43 13.04
C THR A 308 -9.89 32.57 13.38
N GLY A 309 -9.07 31.61 12.96
CA GLY A 309 -7.67 31.47 13.35
C GLY A 309 -7.46 30.73 14.67
N SER A 310 -8.52 30.19 15.29
CA SER A 310 -8.38 29.40 16.52
C SER A 310 -7.72 28.07 16.22
N THR A 311 -6.81 27.65 17.10
CA THR A 311 -5.99 26.46 16.88
C THR A 311 -6.24 25.38 17.91
N ARG A 312 -6.29 24.11 17.47
CA ARG A 312 -6.13 22.94 18.34
C ARG A 312 -4.94 22.10 17.86
N THR A 313 -4.25 21.45 18.80
CA THR A 313 -3.09 20.62 18.49
C THR A 313 -3.33 19.19 18.96
N GLU A 314 -2.95 18.23 18.13
CA GLU A 314 -3.04 16.80 18.40
C GLU A 314 -1.70 16.13 18.05
N VAL A 315 -1.21 15.23 18.89
CA VAL A 315 0.05 14.50 18.67
C VAL A 315 -0.22 13.01 18.79
N TYR A 316 0.26 12.25 17.81
CA TYR A 316 0.02 10.81 17.70
C TYR A 316 1.32 10.04 17.49
N GLN A 317 1.46 8.91 18.17
CA GLN A 317 2.60 8.00 18.03
C GLN A 317 2.18 6.73 17.29
N ARG A 318 3.00 6.28 16.34
CA ARG A 318 2.83 4.99 15.67
C ARG A 318 3.22 3.88 16.64
N LYS A 319 2.27 2.96 16.91
CA LYS A 319 2.47 1.80 17.78
C LYS A 319 3.12 0.60 17.05
#